data_AF-F0Z3J8-F1
#
_entry.id   AF-F0Z3J8-F1
#
_cell.length_a   1.000
_cell.length_b   1.000
_cell.length_c   1.000
_cell.angle_alpha   90.00
_cell.angle_beta   90.00
_cell.angle_gamma   90.00
#
_symmetry.space_group_name_H-M   'P 1'
#
loop_
_entity.id
_entity.type
_entity.pdbx_description
1 polymer ?
#
loop_
_entity_poly.entity_id
_entity_poly.type
_entity_poly.pdbx_seq_one_letter_code
_entity_poly.pdbx_strand_id
1 'polypeptide(L)'
;MLAANVNAELKETGFAYDMKGDYFYSLMNCWQREMGYCKAYDEGSPFFNMIMDCEPITFSYGGKRWLIELWKGQYGITTGGEIGIYNTTREDIDYEKFKGTFYEAVSDAELMPLSFVLKKNRKVLIRRSAIHWWLTGFKLGEFSQTDSLTMEARITFPDADMLQNFVSALQAVGYTKKEYSIKKLMVLIHYTKPHSPQPLTRNMAQETAVQLTNKNNCTLYELATHKYKFTLDKLEYLKTAMPEVYEFFLHSLYARGFYEAFKWLIDLIHDPKPEPPEPCPPRPPKPCPPEPPKPCPPKPPRPCPPEPPKPCPPEPPRPCPPEPPKPCPPKPPRPCPPEPPKPCPPEPPKPCPPEPPRPCPPEPPKPCPPEPPKPCPPEPPRPCPPKPRGQCPPEHTESCQPCWPNSCQPCRPCSPTLCPPRQNIPVPSQADRYQNRNSPVTDRIAERETTFCQREQANEQESDDTQRKT
;
A
#
# COMPACT_ATOMS: atom_id res chain seq x y z
N MET A 1 21.71 31.99 -0.12
CA MET A 1 21.03 32.26 1.16
C MET A 1 19.64 31.62 1.22
N LEU A 2 18.80 31.74 0.19
CA LEU A 2 17.44 31.18 0.15
C LEU A 2 17.34 29.67 0.40
N ALA A 3 18.13 28.83 -0.28
CA ALA A 3 18.11 27.39 -0.07
C ALA A 3 18.55 26.95 1.33
N ALA A 4 19.49 27.68 1.95
CA ALA A 4 19.91 27.42 3.32
C ALA A 4 18.77 27.72 4.31
N ASN A 5 17.94 28.74 4.02
CA ASN A 5 16.77 29.08 4.82
C ASN A 5 15.66 28.03 4.70
N VAL A 6 15.36 27.59 3.47
CA VAL A 6 14.38 26.52 3.22
C VAL A 6 14.84 25.20 3.84
N ASN A 7 16.11 24.82 3.72
CA ASN A 7 16.60 23.59 4.34
C ASN A 7 16.66 23.65 5.86
N ALA A 8 16.83 24.83 6.46
CA ALA A 8 16.71 25.00 7.90
C ALA A 8 15.25 24.78 8.37
N GLU A 9 14.27 25.32 7.64
CA GLU A 9 12.84 25.13 7.91
C GLU A 9 12.40 23.67 7.72
N LEU A 10 12.91 23.00 6.68
CA LEU A 10 12.56 21.61 6.39
C LEU A 10 13.22 20.60 7.32
N LYS A 11 14.29 20.96 8.03
CA LYS A 11 15.09 20.01 8.80
C LYS A 11 14.26 19.20 9.80
N GLU A 12 13.36 19.87 10.52
CA GLU A 12 12.45 19.25 11.50
C GLU A 12 11.40 18.34 10.84
N THR A 13 11.19 18.47 9.52
CA THR A 13 10.31 17.58 8.75
C THR A 13 10.99 16.27 8.36
N GLY A 14 12.31 16.18 8.48
CA GLY A 14 13.09 15.04 8.01
C GLY A 14 13.48 15.12 6.53
N PHE A 15 13.24 16.26 5.88
CA PHE A 15 13.53 16.48 4.46
C PHE A 15 14.50 17.66 4.24
N ALA A 16 15.09 17.69 3.06
CA ALA A 16 15.85 18.81 2.52
C ALA A 16 15.54 18.97 1.03
N TYR A 17 15.90 20.13 0.50
CA TYR A 17 15.73 20.52 -0.89
C TYR A 17 17.08 20.56 -1.61
N ASP A 18 17.14 19.94 -2.78
CA ASP A 18 18.30 19.94 -3.67
C ASP A 18 18.14 21.01 -4.76
N MET A 19 18.99 22.05 -4.72
CA MET A 19 18.92 23.15 -5.69
C MET A 19 19.24 22.74 -7.12
N LYS A 20 20.15 21.78 -7.31
CA LYS A 20 20.67 21.43 -8.63
C LYS A 20 19.66 20.61 -9.43
N GLY A 21 18.98 19.70 -8.74
CA GLY A 21 17.95 18.81 -9.27
C GLY A 21 16.53 19.34 -9.10
N ASP A 22 16.33 20.39 -8.29
CA ASP A 22 15.04 21.06 -8.08
C ASP A 22 13.96 20.09 -7.55
N TYR A 23 14.29 19.38 -6.46
CA TYR A 23 13.43 18.39 -5.80
C TYR A 23 13.71 18.31 -4.28
N PHE A 24 12.77 17.73 -3.52
CA PHE A 24 12.90 17.44 -2.09
C PHE A 24 13.34 16.00 -1.86
N TYR A 25 14.03 15.72 -0.76
CA TYR A 25 14.55 14.41 -0.43
C TYR A 25 14.72 14.21 1.08
N SER A 26 14.72 12.96 1.51
CA SER A 26 14.86 12.52 2.91
C SER A 26 16.27 12.76 3.44
N LEU A 27 16.35 13.24 4.69
CA LEU A 27 17.59 13.27 5.46
C LEU A 27 17.91 11.88 6.01
N MET A 28 19.20 11.60 6.18
CA MET A 28 19.66 10.33 6.77
C MET A 28 19.08 10.10 8.18
N ASN A 29 19.16 11.13 9.01
CA ASN A 29 18.75 11.10 10.42
C ASN A 29 17.41 11.83 10.61
N CYS A 30 16.42 11.45 9.83
CA CYS A 30 15.06 11.94 10.01
C CYS A 30 14.31 11.11 11.07
N TRP A 31 13.31 11.71 11.72
CA TRP A 31 12.52 11.04 12.76
C TRP A 31 11.74 9.84 12.22
N GLN A 32 11.44 9.80 10.92
CA GLN A 32 10.83 8.65 10.24
C GLN A 32 11.67 7.37 10.38
N ARG A 33 12.99 7.49 10.64
CA ARG A 33 13.85 6.33 10.90
C ARG A 33 13.42 5.54 12.13
N GLU A 34 12.92 6.22 13.16
CA GLU A 34 12.41 5.60 14.39
C GLU A 34 11.05 4.93 14.17
N MET A 35 10.35 5.29 13.10
CA MET A 35 9.01 4.76 12.81
C MET A 35 9.05 3.39 12.14
N GLY A 36 10.20 2.98 11.60
CA GLY A 36 10.35 1.74 10.86
C GLY A 36 9.38 1.63 9.68
N TYR A 37 8.95 0.42 9.37
CA TYR A 37 8.00 0.15 8.31
C TYR A 37 7.13 -1.07 8.61
N CYS A 38 5.85 -0.99 8.23
CA CYS A 38 5.00 -2.16 8.10
C CYS A 38 4.01 -1.97 6.95
N LYS A 39 3.45 -3.08 6.45
CA LYS A 39 2.48 -3.08 5.35
C LYS A 39 1.28 -2.15 5.57
N ALA A 40 0.89 -1.90 6.83
CA ALA A 40 -0.22 -1.01 7.15
C ALA A 40 0.02 0.43 6.67
N TYR A 41 1.29 0.84 6.50
CA TYR A 41 1.64 2.17 5.99
C TYR A 41 1.22 2.32 4.52
N ASP A 42 1.50 1.33 3.69
CA ASP A 42 1.05 1.34 2.29
C ASP A 42 -0.48 1.28 2.20
N GLU A 43 -1.13 0.47 3.04
CA GLU A 43 -2.59 0.39 3.14
C GLU A 43 -3.21 1.72 3.60
N GLY A 44 -2.51 2.48 4.45
CA GLY A 44 -2.94 3.80 4.91
C GLY A 44 -2.75 4.90 3.88
N SER A 45 -1.81 4.72 2.94
CA SER A 45 -1.33 5.80 2.06
C SER A 45 -2.42 6.53 1.25
N PRO A 46 -3.46 5.87 0.70
CA PRO A 46 -4.51 6.56 -0.06
C PRO A 46 -5.34 7.53 0.77
N PHE A 47 -5.44 7.34 2.09
CA PHE A 47 -6.16 8.26 3.00
C PHE A 47 -5.42 9.58 3.23
N PHE A 48 -4.13 9.63 2.87
CA PHE A 48 -3.27 10.79 3.02
C PHE A 48 -2.86 11.38 1.66
N ASN A 49 -3.72 11.19 0.66
CA ASN A 49 -3.52 11.66 -0.72
C ASN A 49 -2.28 11.10 -1.42
N MET A 50 -1.77 9.95 -0.97
CA MET A 50 -0.67 9.26 -1.61
C MET A 50 -1.20 8.11 -2.46
N ILE A 51 -0.99 8.19 -3.76
CA ILE A 51 -1.33 7.17 -4.74
C ILE A 51 -0.04 6.78 -5.44
N MET A 52 0.53 5.66 -5.00
CA MET A 52 1.80 5.14 -5.49
C MET A 52 1.69 3.65 -5.81
N ASP A 53 2.58 3.22 -6.71
CA ASP A 53 2.87 1.81 -6.86
C ASP A 53 3.88 1.41 -5.78
N CYS A 54 3.58 0.35 -5.03
CA CYS A 54 4.44 -0.25 -4.01
C CYS A 54 4.99 -1.58 -4.52
N GLU A 55 6.28 -1.85 -4.31
CA GLU A 55 6.92 -3.11 -4.69
C GLU A 55 7.80 -3.63 -3.55
N PRO A 56 7.21 -4.34 -2.56
CA PRO A 56 7.95 -4.94 -1.46
C PRO A 56 8.69 -6.20 -1.93
N ILE A 57 10.00 -6.28 -1.68
CA ILE A 57 10.83 -7.46 -1.91
C ILE A 57 11.41 -7.95 -0.58
N THR A 58 10.82 -9.01 -0.04
CA THR A 58 11.24 -9.62 1.23
C THR A 58 12.17 -10.81 1.02
N PHE A 59 13.24 -10.91 1.81
CA PHE A 59 14.19 -12.02 1.76
C PHE A 59 14.89 -12.23 3.10
N SER A 60 15.58 -13.36 3.28
CA SER A 60 16.34 -13.65 4.49
C SER A 60 17.83 -13.58 4.22
N TYR A 61 18.59 -12.97 5.14
CA TYR A 61 20.04 -12.90 5.06
C TYR A 61 20.64 -12.57 6.43
N GLY A 62 21.75 -13.21 6.80
CA GLY A 62 22.45 -12.93 8.07
C GLY A 62 21.61 -13.14 9.33
N GLY A 63 20.66 -14.09 9.31
CA GLY A 63 19.74 -14.33 10.43
C GLY A 63 18.64 -13.29 10.60
N LYS A 64 18.51 -12.34 9.67
CA LYS A 64 17.46 -11.31 9.66
C LYS A 64 16.48 -11.51 8.51
N ARG A 65 15.26 -11.00 8.70
CA ARG A 65 14.28 -10.80 7.63
C ARG A 65 14.47 -9.40 7.08
N TRP A 66 14.72 -9.29 5.78
CA TRP A 66 14.95 -8.04 5.08
C TRP A 66 13.75 -7.68 4.22
N LEU A 67 13.50 -6.39 4.10
CA LEU A 67 12.59 -5.79 3.15
C LEU A 67 13.34 -4.69 2.41
N ILE A 68 13.42 -4.81 1.09
CA ILE A 68 13.73 -3.68 0.22
C ILE A 68 12.46 -3.37 -0.54
N GLU A 69 12.04 -2.11 -0.52
CA GLU A 69 10.81 -1.70 -1.18
C GLU A 69 11.03 -0.49 -2.07
N LEU A 70 10.41 -0.54 -3.25
CA LEU A 70 10.43 0.51 -4.24
C LEU A 70 9.05 1.17 -4.28
N TRP A 71 9.02 2.50 -4.22
CA TRP A 71 7.79 3.26 -4.43
C TRP A 71 7.96 4.24 -5.59
N LYS A 72 6.88 4.42 -6.37
CA LYS A 72 6.78 5.53 -7.34
C LYS A 72 5.34 6.00 -7.48
N GLY A 73 5.10 7.31 -7.47
CA GLY A 73 3.72 7.79 -7.52
C GLY A 73 3.50 9.27 -7.32
N GLN A 74 2.28 9.58 -6.92
CA GLN A 74 1.81 10.90 -6.51
C GLN A 74 1.65 10.94 -4.99
N TYR A 75 2.30 11.89 -4.35
CA TYR A 75 2.33 12.12 -2.90
C TYR A 75 1.76 13.51 -2.64
N GLY A 76 0.43 13.59 -2.56
CA GLY A 76 -0.29 14.86 -2.46
C GLY A 76 0.00 15.77 -3.66
N ILE A 77 0.63 16.92 -3.42
CA ILE A 77 1.02 17.89 -4.45
C ILE A 77 2.41 17.62 -5.06
N THR A 78 3.06 16.53 -4.66
CA THR A 78 4.36 16.14 -5.19
C THR A 78 4.28 14.82 -5.94
N THR A 79 5.17 14.60 -6.90
CA THR A 79 5.36 13.27 -7.51
C THR A 79 6.78 12.82 -7.24
N GLY A 80 6.99 11.53 -7.00
CA GLY A 80 8.28 11.07 -6.52
C GLY A 80 8.50 9.59 -6.65
N GLY A 81 9.63 9.18 -6.09
CA GLY A 81 10.00 7.79 -5.96
C GLY A 81 11.01 7.58 -4.85
N GLU A 82 11.04 6.35 -4.37
CA GLU A 82 11.72 5.98 -3.14
C GLU A 82 12.31 4.58 -3.24
N ILE A 83 13.41 4.37 -2.51
CA ILE A 83 13.97 3.04 -2.20
C ILE A 83 14.16 2.99 -0.69
N GLY A 84 13.44 2.09 -0.02
CA GLY A 84 13.58 1.84 1.41
C GLY A 84 14.23 0.49 1.67
N ILE A 85 15.07 0.43 2.68
CA ILE A 85 15.74 -0.78 3.16
C ILE A 85 15.47 -0.90 4.65
N TYR A 86 14.90 -2.03 5.01
CA TYR A 86 14.53 -2.36 6.38
C TYR A 86 14.93 -3.80 6.69
N ASN A 87 15.16 -4.09 7.96
CA ASN A 87 15.32 -5.46 8.42
C ASN A 87 14.75 -5.64 9.81
N THR A 88 14.51 -6.89 10.20
CA THR A 88 14.10 -7.23 11.56
C THR A 88 14.58 -8.62 11.97
N THR A 89 14.79 -8.78 13.27
CA THR A 89 14.94 -10.08 13.94
C THR A 89 13.74 -10.41 14.82
N ARG A 90 12.74 -9.52 14.88
CA ARG A 90 11.55 -9.69 15.72
C ARG A 90 10.64 -10.74 15.12
N GLU A 91 9.82 -11.34 15.97
CA GLU A 91 8.66 -12.11 15.54
C GLU A 91 7.58 -11.19 14.97
N ASP A 92 6.59 -11.76 14.28
CA ASP A 92 5.47 -10.98 13.78
C ASP A 92 4.64 -10.43 14.94
N ILE A 93 4.16 -9.20 14.77
CA ILE A 93 3.23 -8.59 15.71
C ILE A 93 1.89 -9.28 15.53
N ASP A 94 1.33 -9.80 16.62
CA ASP A 94 -0.06 -10.26 16.69
C ASP A 94 -0.85 -9.36 17.62
N TYR A 95 -1.40 -8.28 17.06
CA TYR A 95 -2.22 -7.32 17.79
C TYR A 95 -3.55 -7.11 17.07
N GLU A 96 -4.61 -6.81 17.83
CA GLU A 96 -5.99 -6.69 17.33
C GLU A 96 -6.11 -5.83 16.05
N LYS A 97 -5.34 -4.74 15.99
CA LYS A 97 -5.35 -3.77 14.87
C LYS A 97 -4.28 -4.00 13.80
N PHE A 98 -3.30 -4.87 14.05
CA PHE A 98 -2.25 -5.18 13.09
C PHE A 98 -1.67 -6.57 13.35
N LYS A 99 -1.70 -7.40 12.32
CA LYS A 99 -1.04 -8.69 12.28
C LYS A 99 -0.03 -8.72 11.15
N GLY A 100 1.24 -8.92 11.47
CA GLY A 100 2.29 -9.07 10.47
C GLY A 100 3.65 -8.56 10.91
N THR A 101 4.57 -8.53 9.96
CA THR A 101 5.95 -8.13 10.20
C THR A 101 6.07 -6.62 10.31
N PHE A 102 6.72 -6.17 11.38
CA PHE A 102 7.27 -4.82 11.47
C PHE A 102 8.77 -4.88 11.20
N TYR A 103 9.26 -3.94 10.39
CA TYR A 103 10.67 -3.83 10.06
C TYR A 103 11.25 -2.54 10.61
N GLU A 104 12.47 -2.61 11.11
CA GLU A 104 13.23 -1.43 11.52
C GLU A 104 14.06 -0.89 10.34
N ALA A 105 14.29 0.43 10.33
CA ALA A 105 15.27 1.01 9.43
C ALA A 105 16.64 0.39 9.71
N VAL A 106 17.39 0.07 8.64
CA VAL A 106 18.70 -0.59 8.80
C VAL A 106 19.67 0.29 9.59
N SER A 107 20.58 -0.37 10.32
CA SER A 107 21.63 0.32 11.09
C SER A 107 22.63 1.03 10.18
N ASP A 108 23.44 1.94 10.73
CA ASP A 108 24.46 2.68 9.95
C ASP A 108 25.48 1.76 9.29
N ALA A 109 25.80 0.62 9.92
CA ALA A 109 26.69 -0.41 9.39
C ALA A 109 26.09 -1.20 8.22
N GLU A 110 24.77 -1.11 8.03
CA GLU A 110 24.00 -1.88 7.04
C GLU A 110 23.45 -1.00 5.91
N LEU A 111 23.84 0.29 5.86
CA LEU A 111 23.47 1.18 4.77
C LEU A 111 24.08 0.68 3.46
N MET A 112 23.28 0.73 2.39
CA MET A 112 23.71 0.32 1.06
C MET A 112 23.81 1.52 0.09
N PRO A 113 24.73 1.48 -0.89
CA PRO A 113 24.70 2.41 -2.01
C PRO A 113 23.43 2.20 -2.86
N LEU A 114 22.61 3.24 -2.88
CA LEU A 114 21.36 3.31 -3.61
C LEU A 114 21.43 4.38 -4.68
N SER A 115 20.76 4.16 -5.81
CA SER A 115 20.44 5.24 -6.74
C SER A 115 19.16 4.95 -7.49
N PHE A 116 18.48 5.99 -7.94
CA PHE A 116 17.39 5.81 -8.90
C PHE A 116 17.32 6.94 -9.92
N VAL A 117 16.73 6.60 -11.07
CA VAL A 117 16.30 7.56 -12.08
C VAL A 117 14.80 7.42 -12.25
N LEU A 118 14.05 8.42 -11.80
CA LEU A 118 12.61 8.50 -11.98
C LEU A 118 12.31 9.23 -13.29
N LYS A 119 11.47 8.64 -14.14
CA LYS A 119 11.06 9.21 -15.41
C LYS A 119 9.55 9.30 -15.49
N LYS A 120 9.05 10.44 -15.95
CA LYS A 120 7.65 10.65 -16.33
C LYS A 120 7.55 10.71 -17.85
N ASN A 121 6.72 9.87 -18.45
CA ASN A 121 6.55 9.81 -19.91
C ASN A 121 7.89 9.73 -20.66
N ARG A 122 8.81 8.87 -20.16
CA ARG A 122 10.20 8.67 -20.65
C ARG A 122 11.17 9.85 -20.45
N LYS A 123 10.71 11.01 -19.96
CA LYS A 123 11.58 12.14 -19.61
C LYS A 123 12.04 11.99 -18.17
N VAL A 124 13.34 12.22 -17.94
CA VAL A 124 13.92 12.18 -16.59
C VAL A 124 13.32 13.30 -15.75
N LEU A 125 12.79 12.94 -14.59
CA LEU A 125 12.26 13.87 -13.61
C LEU A 125 13.24 14.07 -12.46
N ILE A 126 13.76 12.97 -11.89
CA ILE A 126 14.64 12.99 -10.72
C ILE A 126 15.78 11.98 -10.91
N ARG A 127 16.97 12.36 -10.46
CA ARG A 127 18.13 11.47 -10.30
C ARG A 127 18.65 11.60 -8.88
N ARG A 128 18.75 10.46 -8.18
CA ARG A 128 19.26 10.37 -6.81
C ARG A 128 20.31 9.28 -6.71
N SER A 129 21.34 9.52 -5.90
CA SER A 129 22.36 8.53 -5.56
C SER A 129 22.94 8.86 -4.20
N ALA A 130 22.91 7.93 -3.26
CA ALA A 130 23.54 8.06 -1.94
C ALA A 130 23.69 6.69 -1.27
N ILE A 131 24.56 6.58 -0.28
CA ILE A 131 24.51 5.48 0.69
C ILE A 131 23.39 5.84 1.68
N HIS A 132 22.34 5.02 1.77
CA HIS A 132 21.13 5.38 2.51
C HIS A 132 20.29 4.16 2.89
N TRP A 133 19.43 4.31 3.91
CA TRP A 133 18.39 3.34 4.24
C TRP A 133 17.08 3.67 3.52
N TRP A 134 16.71 4.96 3.46
CA TRP A 134 15.53 5.46 2.73
C TRP A 134 15.87 6.57 1.74
N LEU A 135 16.21 6.21 0.51
CA LEU A 135 16.56 7.15 -0.56
C LEU A 135 15.30 7.65 -1.27
N THR A 136 14.94 8.91 -1.09
CA THR A 136 13.74 9.49 -1.71
C THR A 136 14.05 10.65 -2.66
N GLY A 137 13.05 11.04 -3.44
CA GLY A 137 13.06 12.25 -4.26
C GLY A 137 11.65 12.64 -4.69
N PHE A 138 11.26 13.89 -4.43
CA PHE A 138 9.91 14.41 -4.69
C PHE A 138 9.96 15.75 -5.44
N LYS A 139 9.26 15.82 -6.57
CA LYS A 139 9.07 17.03 -7.37
C LYS A 139 7.77 17.72 -6.97
N LEU A 140 7.86 18.96 -6.50
CA LEU A 140 6.70 19.77 -6.15
C LEU A 140 5.99 20.33 -7.38
N GLY A 141 4.65 20.32 -7.35
CA GLY A 141 3.78 20.94 -8.35
C GLY A 141 3.58 20.10 -9.61
N GLU A 142 4.24 18.94 -9.69
CA GLU A 142 4.17 18.05 -10.83
C GLU A 142 3.17 16.92 -10.55
N PHE A 143 2.06 16.89 -11.28
CA PHE A 143 1.07 15.82 -11.18
C PHE A 143 1.42 14.62 -12.06
N SER A 144 1.35 13.40 -11.54
CA SER A 144 1.58 12.16 -12.29
C SER A 144 0.50 11.11 -12.05
N GLN A 145 0.15 10.40 -13.12
CA GLN A 145 -0.50 9.08 -12.98
C GLN A 145 0.59 8.03 -12.72
N THR A 146 0.30 6.97 -11.95
CA THR A 146 1.34 5.99 -11.57
C THR A 146 1.89 5.24 -12.80
N ASP A 147 1.04 4.98 -13.79
CA ASP A 147 1.39 4.35 -15.07
C ASP A 147 2.25 5.23 -16.00
N SER A 148 2.26 6.54 -15.76
CA SER A 148 3.12 7.48 -16.48
C SER A 148 4.56 7.50 -15.97
N LEU A 149 4.80 6.88 -14.80
CA LEU A 149 6.08 6.86 -14.11
C LEU A 149 6.81 5.53 -14.30
N THR A 150 8.11 5.62 -14.53
CA THR A 150 9.03 4.47 -14.53
C THR A 150 10.26 4.82 -13.69
N MET A 151 10.82 3.83 -13.01
CA MET A 151 12.02 3.99 -12.19
C MET A 151 13.09 2.99 -12.61
N GLU A 152 14.32 3.47 -12.79
CA GLU A 152 15.51 2.61 -12.83
C GLU A 152 16.16 2.65 -11.45
N ALA A 153 15.96 1.62 -10.63
CA ALA A 153 16.50 1.52 -9.28
C ALA A 153 17.79 0.70 -9.27
N ARG A 154 18.84 1.17 -8.58
CA ARG A 154 20.10 0.44 -8.44
C ARG A 154 20.43 0.29 -6.96
N ILE A 155 20.76 -0.94 -6.58
CA ILE A 155 21.11 -1.31 -5.22
C ILE A 155 22.43 -2.08 -5.28
N THR A 156 23.42 -1.65 -4.50
CA THR A 156 24.69 -2.36 -4.37
C THR A 156 24.74 -3.09 -3.04
N PHE A 157 24.87 -4.41 -3.09
CA PHE A 157 24.86 -5.30 -1.93
C PHE A 157 26.27 -5.45 -1.33
N PRO A 158 26.38 -5.76 -0.02
CA PRO A 158 27.66 -5.92 0.66
C PRO A 158 28.44 -7.14 0.19
N ASP A 159 27.74 -8.21 -0.18
CA ASP A 159 28.34 -9.46 -0.68
C ASP A 159 27.42 -10.20 -1.67
N ALA A 160 27.95 -11.29 -2.22
CA ALA A 160 27.27 -12.10 -3.22
C ALA A 160 26.09 -12.89 -2.63
N ASP A 161 26.15 -13.26 -1.34
CA ASP A 161 25.11 -14.07 -0.69
C ASP A 161 23.83 -13.25 -0.51
N MET A 162 23.96 -12.01 -0.01
CA MET A 162 22.83 -11.09 0.12
C MET A 162 22.23 -10.74 -1.24
N LEU A 163 23.09 -10.48 -2.24
CA LEU A 163 22.66 -10.22 -3.61
C LEU A 163 21.85 -11.39 -4.16
N GLN A 164 22.32 -12.63 -3.98
CA GLN A 164 21.65 -13.80 -4.51
C GLN A 164 20.29 -14.03 -3.83
N ASN A 165 20.19 -13.82 -2.51
CA ASN A 165 18.92 -13.90 -1.80
C ASN A 165 17.92 -12.84 -2.27
N PHE A 166 18.37 -11.61 -2.49
CA PHE A 166 17.53 -10.55 -3.04
C PHE A 166 17.07 -10.86 -4.47
N VAL A 167 17.96 -11.32 -5.34
CA VAL A 167 17.61 -11.68 -6.73
C VAL A 167 16.61 -12.83 -6.77
N SER A 168 16.77 -13.84 -5.91
CA SER A 168 15.81 -14.94 -5.79
C SER A 168 14.43 -14.43 -5.35
N ALA A 169 14.37 -13.49 -4.40
CA ALA A 169 13.12 -12.88 -3.98
C ALA A 169 12.48 -12.02 -5.09
N LEU A 170 13.28 -11.25 -5.83
CA LEU A 170 12.83 -10.45 -6.96
C LEU A 170 12.19 -11.35 -8.05
N GLN A 171 12.82 -12.49 -8.35
CA GLN A 171 12.26 -13.50 -9.26
C GLN A 171 10.97 -14.13 -8.72
N ALA A 172 10.90 -14.41 -7.42
CA ALA A 172 9.72 -14.99 -6.78
C ALA A 172 8.50 -14.04 -6.82
N VAL A 173 8.73 -12.73 -6.76
CA VAL A 173 7.68 -11.71 -6.92
C VAL A 173 7.16 -11.64 -8.36
N GLY A 174 7.98 -12.00 -9.35
CA GLY A 174 7.56 -12.10 -10.76
C GLY A 174 8.49 -11.45 -11.78
N TYR A 175 9.59 -10.82 -11.34
CA TYR A 175 10.51 -10.14 -12.24
C TYR A 175 11.28 -11.12 -13.14
N THR A 176 11.33 -10.79 -14.43
CA THR A 176 12.08 -11.56 -15.42
C THR A 176 13.49 -10.99 -15.64
N LYS A 177 14.38 -11.78 -16.26
CA LYS A 177 15.74 -11.34 -16.65
C LYS A 177 15.77 -10.16 -17.64
N LYS A 178 14.62 -9.73 -18.18
CA LYS A 178 14.50 -8.53 -19.02
C LYS A 178 14.25 -7.26 -18.21
N GLU A 179 13.83 -7.41 -16.95
CA GLU A 179 13.39 -6.32 -16.08
C GLU A 179 14.41 -5.99 -15.00
N TYR A 180 15.50 -6.75 -14.91
CA TYR A 180 16.65 -6.39 -14.10
C TYR A 180 17.95 -6.89 -14.74
N SER A 181 19.07 -6.32 -14.30
CA SER A 181 20.41 -6.76 -14.66
C SER A 181 21.33 -6.73 -13.45
N ILE A 182 22.35 -7.58 -13.47
CA ILE A 182 23.32 -7.71 -12.38
C ILE A 182 24.70 -7.35 -12.93
N LYS A 183 25.44 -6.50 -12.22
CA LYS A 183 26.84 -6.17 -12.51
C LYS A 183 27.63 -6.14 -11.21
N LYS A 184 28.53 -7.11 -11.03
CA LYS A 184 29.23 -7.35 -9.77
C LYS A 184 28.21 -7.51 -8.63
N LEU A 185 28.30 -6.70 -7.58
CA LEU A 185 27.39 -6.68 -6.44
C LEU A 185 26.18 -5.73 -6.62
N MET A 186 25.99 -5.16 -7.81
CA MET A 186 24.91 -4.21 -8.08
C MET A 186 23.79 -4.84 -8.90
N VAL A 187 22.55 -4.65 -8.45
CA VAL A 187 21.34 -5.01 -9.18
C VAL A 187 20.67 -3.72 -9.69
N LEU A 188 20.45 -3.64 -10.99
CA LEU A 188 19.64 -2.60 -11.64
C LEU A 188 18.26 -3.19 -11.97
N ILE A 189 17.20 -2.56 -11.46
CA ILE A 189 15.80 -2.95 -11.66
C ILE A 189 15.12 -1.90 -12.54
N HIS A 190 14.39 -2.36 -13.56
CA HIS A 190 13.54 -1.56 -14.42
C HIS A 190 12.10 -1.60 -13.91
N TYR A 191 11.83 -0.83 -12.86
CA TYR A 191 10.53 -0.76 -12.21
C TYR A 191 9.55 0.09 -13.03
N THR A 192 8.81 -0.58 -13.91
CA THR A 192 7.82 0.06 -14.80
C THR A 192 6.40 -0.12 -14.28
N LYS A 193 6.05 -1.35 -13.89
CA LYS A 193 4.78 -1.74 -13.30
C LYS A 193 5.06 -2.63 -12.08
N PRO A 194 4.25 -2.54 -11.02
CA PRO A 194 4.34 -3.49 -9.92
C PRO A 194 3.97 -4.92 -10.32
N HIS A 195 4.74 -5.86 -9.79
CA HIS A 195 4.44 -7.29 -9.82
C HIS A 195 3.70 -7.73 -8.54
N SER A 196 3.99 -7.07 -7.41
CA SER A 196 3.28 -7.27 -6.15
C SER A 196 1.86 -6.71 -6.16
N PRO A 197 0.93 -7.33 -5.40
CA PRO A 197 -0.38 -6.75 -5.14
C PRO A 197 -0.27 -5.34 -4.53
N GLN A 198 -1.05 -4.41 -5.06
CA GLN A 198 -1.14 -3.05 -4.55
C GLN A 198 -2.04 -2.97 -3.33
N PRO A 199 -1.93 -1.91 -2.49
CA PRO A 199 -2.75 -1.74 -1.29
C PRO A 199 -4.24 -2.01 -1.54
N LEU A 200 -4.86 -2.82 -0.69
CA LEU A 200 -6.28 -3.21 -0.83
C LEU A 200 -7.21 -2.01 -0.71
N THR A 201 -6.81 -1.00 0.06
CA THR A 201 -7.54 0.26 0.19
C THR A 201 -7.53 1.08 -1.11
N ARG A 202 -6.57 0.85 -2.01
CA ARG A 202 -6.48 1.51 -3.32
C ARG A 202 -7.51 0.92 -4.30
N ASN A 203 -8.77 1.29 -4.12
CA ASN A 203 -9.84 1.01 -5.08
C ASN A 203 -9.96 2.13 -6.12
N MET A 204 -10.48 1.79 -7.30
CA MET A 204 -10.53 2.69 -8.46
C MET A 204 -11.31 3.99 -8.21
N ALA A 205 -12.39 3.94 -7.44
CA ALA A 205 -13.21 5.12 -7.15
C ALA A 205 -12.48 6.10 -6.22
N GLN A 206 -11.92 5.58 -5.12
CA GLN A 206 -11.11 6.36 -4.19
C GLN A 206 -9.87 6.93 -4.87
N GLU A 207 -9.13 6.11 -5.61
CA GLU A 207 -7.96 6.54 -6.36
C GLU A 207 -8.28 7.69 -7.31
N THR A 208 -9.40 7.58 -8.05
CA THR A 208 -9.83 8.65 -8.98
C THR A 208 -10.13 9.95 -8.23
N ALA A 209 -10.83 9.88 -7.10
CA ALA A 209 -11.16 11.05 -6.29
C ALA A 209 -9.92 11.72 -5.69
N VAL A 210 -9.00 10.92 -5.14
CA VAL A 210 -7.72 11.40 -4.59
C VAL A 210 -6.86 12.01 -5.69
N GLN A 211 -6.71 11.34 -6.84
CA GLN A 211 -5.91 11.87 -7.95
C GLN A 211 -6.53 13.12 -8.58
N LEU A 212 -7.86 13.26 -8.59
CA LEU A 212 -8.50 14.50 -9.01
C LEU A 212 -8.13 15.65 -8.06
N THR A 213 -8.15 15.40 -6.76
CA THR A 213 -7.72 16.38 -5.74
C THR A 213 -6.25 16.76 -5.92
N ASN A 214 -5.36 15.77 -6.06
CA ASN A 214 -3.93 15.99 -6.29
C ASN A 214 -3.67 16.80 -7.57
N LYS A 215 -4.37 16.46 -8.67
CA LYS A 215 -4.27 17.17 -9.94
C LYS A 215 -4.72 18.63 -9.80
N ASN A 216 -5.83 18.87 -9.11
CA ASN A 216 -6.35 20.21 -8.87
C ASN A 216 -5.37 21.04 -8.04
N ASN A 217 -4.79 20.45 -6.98
CA ASN A 217 -3.78 21.11 -6.15
C ASN A 217 -2.52 21.46 -6.94
N CYS A 218 -1.99 20.52 -7.74
CA CYS A 218 -0.85 20.79 -8.61
C CYS A 218 -1.16 21.90 -9.63
N THR A 219 -2.36 21.87 -10.23
CA THR A 219 -2.78 22.89 -11.19
C THR A 219 -2.89 24.26 -10.52
N LEU A 220 -3.47 24.35 -9.32
CA LEU A 220 -3.56 25.59 -8.57
C LEU A 220 -2.18 26.14 -8.21
N TYR A 221 -1.27 25.28 -7.75
CA TYR A 221 0.11 25.66 -7.47
C TYR A 221 0.82 26.19 -8.71
N GLU A 222 0.72 25.50 -9.85
CA GLU A 222 1.33 25.96 -11.10
C GLU A 222 0.71 27.27 -11.58
N LEU A 223 -0.62 27.46 -11.49
CA LEU A 223 -1.27 28.72 -11.83
C LEU A 223 -0.82 29.87 -10.93
N ALA A 224 -0.76 29.63 -9.62
CA ALA A 224 -0.32 30.61 -8.63
C ALA A 224 1.15 31.03 -8.84
N THR A 225 1.98 30.10 -9.31
CA THR A 225 3.44 30.27 -9.35
C THR A 225 4.03 30.32 -10.76
N HIS A 226 3.19 30.37 -11.81
CA HIS A 226 3.57 30.27 -13.23
C HIS A 226 4.65 31.28 -13.68
N LYS A 227 4.80 32.40 -12.97
CA LYS A 227 5.80 33.44 -13.27
C LYS A 227 7.22 33.01 -12.90
N TYR A 228 7.36 31.99 -12.05
CA TYR A 228 8.64 31.53 -11.52
C TYR A 228 8.99 30.16 -12.08
N LYS A 229 10.26 29.99 -12.44
CA LYS A 229 10.74 28.76 -13.07
C LYS A 229 11.20 27.72 -12.04
N PHE A 230 11.93 28.16 -11.02
CA PHE A 230 12.54 27.26 -10.02
C PHE A 230 11.68 27.15 -8.76
N THR A 231 11.67 25.98 -8.13
CA THR A 231 10.80 25.73 -6.97
C THR A 231 11.08 26.68 -5.82
N LEU A 232 12.33 27.07 -5.56
CA LEU A 232 12.64 28.02 -4.49
C LEU A 232 11.99 29.38 -4.68
N ASP A 233 12.02 29.92 -5.90
CA ASP A 233 11.39 31.20 -6.22
C ASP A 233 9.85 31.08 -6.07
N LYS A 234 9.29 29.93 -6.47
CA LYS A 234 7.86 29.62 -6.27
C LYS A 234 7.51 29.62 -4.77
N LEU A 235 8.31 28.96 -3.93
CA LEU A 235 8.10 28.88 -2.49
C LEU A 235 8.25 30.24 -1.79
N GLU A 236 9.25 31.03 -2.16
CA GLU A 236 9.45 32.37 -1.60
C GLU A 236 8.27 33.29 -1.91
N TYR A 237 7.78 33.23 -3.15
CA TYR A 237 6.56 33.94 -3.53
C TYR A 237 5.35 33.47 -2.74
N LEU A 238 5.12 32.16 -2.62
CA LEU A 238 4.00 31.63 -1.84
C LEU A 238 4.10 32.07 -0.38
N LYS A 239 5.27 31.97 0.24
CA LYS A 239 5.49 32.38 1.63
C LYS A 239 5.17 33.86 1.86
N THR A 240 5.48 34.72 0.89
CA THR A 240 5.31 36.17 1.01
C THR A 240 3.90 36.63 0.63
N ALA A 241 3.34 36.09 -0.44
CA ALA A 241 2.09 36.57 -1.03
C ALA A 241 0.86 35.75 -0.63
N MET A 242 1.05 34.47 -0.26
CA MET A 242 -0.02 33.50 0.03
C MET A 242 0.42 32.48 1.11
N PRO A 243 0.72 32.94 2.34
CA PRO A 243 1.31 32.10 3.38
C PRO A 243 0.45 30.88 3.73
N GLU A 244 -0.87 30.96 3.63
CA GLU A 244 -1.78 29.82 3.87
C GLU A 244 -1.58 28.71 2.83
N VAL A 245 -1.27 29.07 1.57
CA VAL A 245 -0.97 28.12 0.50
C VAL A 245 0.42 27.50 0.72
N TYR A 246 1.37 28.29 1.21
CA TYR A 246 2.70 27.82 1.60
C TYR A 246 2.62 26.80 2.75
N GLU A 247 1.87 27.10 3.80
CA GLU A 247 1.64 26.19 4.93
C GLU A 247 0.91 24.92 4.49
N PHE A 248 -0.13 25.04 3.64
CA PHE A 248 -0.80 23.87 3.07
C PHE A 248 0.18 22.96 2.31
N PHE A 249 1.09 23.55 1.52
CA PHE A 249 2.16 22.81 0.86
C PHE A 249 3.11 22.14 1.87
N LEU A 250 3.60 22.86 2.88
CA LEU A 250 4.49 22.28 3.89
C LEU A 250 3.82 21.12 4.62
N HIS A 251 2.56 21.27 5.01
CA HIS A 251 1.77 20.19 5.61
C HIS A 251 1.60 18.99 4.67
N SER A 252 1.49 19.20 3.36
CA SER A 252 1.38 18.11 2.39
C SER A 252 2.66 17.28 2.22
N LEU A 253 3.83 17.85 2.51
CA LEU A 253 5.10 17.11 2.62
C LEU A 253 5.19 16.34 3.95
N TYR A 254 4.51 16.84 4.98
CA TYR A 254 4.92 16.57 6.36
C TYR A 254 4.39 15.27 6.95
N ALA A 255 3.40 14.60 6.36
CA ALA A 255 2.90 13.28 6.78
C ALA A 255 2.70 13.07 8.32
N ARG A 256 2.66 14.13 9.15
CA ARG A 256 2.59 13.98 10.60
C ARG A 256 1.26 13.36 11.01
N GLY A 257 0.17 13.80 10.37
CA GLY A 257 -1.13 13.15 10.50
C GLY A 257 -1.14 11.68 10.04
N PHE A 258 -0.30 11.32 9.05
CA PHE A 258 -0.16 9.92 8.60
C PHE A 258 0.42 9.07 9.72
N TYR A 259 1.56 9.47 10.27
CA TYR A 259 2.22 8.72 11.34
C TYR A 259 1.48 8.82 12.68
N GLU A 260 0.77 9.92 12.97
CA GLU A 260 -0.10 10.03 14.15
C GLU A 260 -1.22 8.98 14.12
N ALA A 261 -1.78 8.67 12.95
CA ALA A 261 -2.76 7.60 12.80
C ALA A 261 -2.21 6.20 13.19
N PHE A 262 -0.88 6.03 13.12
CA PHE A 262 -0.17 4.81 13.50
C PHE A 262 0.58 4.92 14.83
N LYS A 263 0.43 6.02 15.58
CA LYS A 263 1.15 6.24 16.84
C LYS A 263 0.98 5.07 17.81
N TRP A 264 -0.22 4.50 17.89
CA TRP A 264 -0.51 3.33 18.73
C TRP A 264 0.38 2.11 18.43
N LEU A 265 0.77 1.91 17.17
CA LEU A 265 1.65 0.81 16.76
C LEU A 265 3.09 1.09 17.17
N ILE A 266 3.51 2.35 17.03
CA ILE A 266 4.85 2.80 17.43
C ILE A 266 5.03 2.72 18.94
N ASP A 267 4.02 3.17 19.69
CA ASP A 267 4.00 3.06 21.15
C ASP A 267 4.07 1.57 21.56
N LEU A 268 3.36 0.66 20.88
CA LEU A 268 3.46 -0.79 21.12
C LEU A 268 4.88 -1.35 20.89
N ILE A 269 5.61 -0.83 19.92
CA ILE A 269 6.94 -1.33 19.52
C ILE A 269 8.06 -0.78 20.41
N HIS A 270 7.99 0.50 20.76
CA HIS A 270 9.04 1.23 21.49
C HIS A 270 8.81 1.26 22.99
N ASP A 271 7.55 1.19 23.44
CA ASP A 271 7.17 1.24 24.84
C ASP A 271 6.13 0.13 25.13
N PRO A 272 6.54 -1.15 25.07
CA PRO A 272 5.65 -2.24 25.41
C PRO A 272 5.22 -2.05 26.87
N LYS A 273 4.00 -1.56 27.07
CA LYS A 273 3.40 -1.52 28.41
C LYS A 273 3.59 -2.89 29.04
N PRO A 274 4.08 -2.98 30.28
CA PRO A 274 4.20 -4.28 30.94
C PRO A 274 2.81 -4.93 30.92
N GLU A 275 2.76 -6.15 30.41
CA GLU A 275 1.55 -6.97 30.52
C GLU A 275 1.12 -6.97 31.98
N PRO A 276 -0.19 -6.78 32.27
CA PRO A 276 -0.69 -6.93 33.63
C PRO A 276 -0.20 -8.29 34.14
N PRO A 277 0.41 -8.37 35.34
CA PRO A 277 0.92 -9.63 35.84
C PRO A 277 -0.21 -10.66 35.81
N GLU A 278 0.07 -11.84 35.24
CA GLU A 278 -0.88 -12.94 35.24
C GLU A 278 -1.44 -13.09 36.66
N PRO A 279 -2.77 -13.23 36.83
CA PRO A 279 -3.36 -13.44 38.13
C PRO A 279 -2.68 -14.62 38.79
N CYS A 280 -1.98 -14.38 39.90
CA CYS A 280 -1.37 -15.45 40.68
C CYS A 280 -2.44 -16.51 40.97
N PRO A 281 -2.18 -17.81 40.75
CA PRO A 281 -3.14 -18.84 41.09
C PRO A 281 -3.53 -18.68 42.57
N PRO A 282 -4.83 -18.75 42.91
CA PRO A 282 -5.29 -18.46 44.25
C PRO A 282 -4.55 -19.36 45.25
N ARG A 283 -3.84 -18.75 46.20
CA ARG A 283 -3.20 -19.49 47.29
C ARG A 283 -4.31 -20.22 48.07
N PRO A 284 -4.16 -21.53 48.34
CA PRO A 284 -5.13 -22.26 49.13
C PRO A 284 -5.27 -21.58 50.51
N PRO A 285 -6.50 -21.40 51.01
CA PRO A 285 -6.72 -20.71 52.27
C PRO A 285 -6.02 -21.46 53.41
N LYS A 286 -5.30 -20.72 54.25
CA LYS A 286 -4.69 -21.28 55.46
C LYS A 286 -5.80 -21.83 56.36
N PRO A 287 -5.64 -23.05 56.94
CA PRO A 287 -6.63 -23.59 57.85
C PRO A 287 -6.82 -22.67 59.06
N CYS A 288 -8.05 -22.23 59.31
CA CYS A 288 -8.41 -21.57 60.56
C CYS A 288 -8.50 -22.61 61.68
N PRO A 289 -8.00 -22.32 62.90
CA PRO A 289 -8.18 -23.20 64.04
C PRO A 289 -9.66 -23.27 64.45
N PRO A 290 -10.17 -24.43 64.87
CA PRO A 290 -11.58 -24.61 65.19
C PRO A 290 -11.96 -23.86 66.47
N GLU A 291 -13.07 -23.10 66.42
CA GLU A 291 -13.66 -22.48 67.61
C GLU A 291 -14.38 -23.53 68.49
N PRO A 292 -14.34 -23.37 69.83
CA PRO A 292 -14.94 -24.32 70.75
C PRO A 292 -16.47 -24.22 70.75
N PRO A 293 -17.20 -25.36 70.84
CA PRO A 293 -18.65 -25.39 70.78
C PRO A 293 -19.30 -24.89 72.08
N LYS A 294 -20.39 -24.11 71.94
CA LYS A 294 -21.21 -23.65 73.07
C LYS A 294 -22.22 -24.74 73.51
N PRO A 295 -22.55 -24.86 74.81
CA PRO A 295 -23.39 -25.94 75.32
C PRO A 295 -24.89 -25.67 75.19
N CYS A 296 -25.67 -26.72 74.87
CA CYS A 296 -27.14 -26.74 74.90
C CYS A 296 -27.64 -27.64 76.06
N PRO A 297 -28.75 -27.31 76.74
CA PRO A 297 -29.28 -28.13 77.84
C PRO A 297 -30.15 -29.32 77.33
N PRO A 298 -30.30 -30.39 78.14
CA PRO A 298 -30.78 -31.69 77.68
C PRO A 298 -32.31 -31.82 77.71
N LYS A 299 -32.86 -32.66 76.79
CA LYS A 299 -34.25 -33.17 76.84
C LYS A 299 -34.26 -34.66 77.21
N PRO A 300 -35.28 -35.15 77.94
CA PRO A 300 -35.31 -36.54 78.44
C PRO A 300 -35.89 -37.56 77.43
N PRO A 301 -35.56 -38.86 77.56
CA PRO A 301 -35.79 -39.89 76.53
C PRO A 301 -37.00 -40.79 76.83
N ARG A 302 -37.47 -41.55 75.81
CA ARG A 302 -38.33 -42.75 75.96
C ARG A 302 -38.38 -43.57 74.62
N PRO A 303 -38.75 -44.87 74.63
CA PRO A 303 -37.85 -45.98 74.26
C PRO A 303 -38.32 -46.89 73.10
N CYS A 304 -37.41 -47.74 72.60
CA CYS A 304 -37.57 -48.71 71.50
C CYS A 304 -38.07 -50.11 71.95
N PRO A 305 -38.60 -50.94 71.03
CA PRO A 305 -38.63 -52.40 71.18
C PRO A 305 -37.81 -53.16 70.10
N PRO A 306 -37.45 -54.45 70.33
CA PRO A 306 -36.33 -55.16 69.69
C PRO A 306 -36.72 -56.27 68.68
N GLU A 307 -35.78 -56.65 67.81
CA GLU A 307 -35.87 -57.75 66.83
C GLU A 307 -35.49 -59.13 67.42
N PRO A 308 -36.01 -60.25 66.85
CA PRO A 308 -35.46 -61.59 67.07
C PRO A 308 -34.87 -62.25 65.79
N PRO A 309 -33.80 -63.07 65.90
CA PRO A 309 -33.05 -63.68 64.77
C PRO A 309 -33.36 -65.17 64.58
N LYS A 310 -33.17 -65.78 63.38
CA LYS A 310 -32.98 -67.26 63.21
C LYS A 310 -32.21 -67.69 61.93
N PRO A 311 -31.60 -68.92 61.91
CA PRO A 311 -30.43 -69.31 61.11
C PRO A 311 -30.68 -70.32 59.96
N CYS A 312 -29.64 -70.57 59.14
CA CYS A 312 -29.61 -71.38 57.89
C CYS A 312 -29.38 -72.90 58.07
N PRO A 313 -29.79 -73.73 57.07
CA PRO A 313 -29.11 -75.01 56.75
C PRO A 313 -28.88 -75.25 55.21
N PRO A 314 -28.13 -76.32 54.80
CA PRO A 314 -27.16 -76.31 53.68
C PRO A 314 -27.52 -77.12 52.39
N GLU A 315 -26.67 -76.98 51.36
CA GLU A 315 -26.74 -77.55 49.98
C GLU A 315 -26.42 -79.06 49.84
N PRO A 316 -26.83 -79.68 48.71
CA PRO A 316 -26.14 -80.84 48.13
C PRO A 316 -25.76 -80.69 46.62
N PRO A 317 -24.76 -81.45 46.11
CA PRO A 317 -24.06 -81.18 44.85
C PRO A 317 -24.45 -82.13 43.69
N ARG A 318 -24.29 -81.73 42.41
CA ARG A 318 -24.24 -82.67 41.26
C ARG A 318 -23.35 -82.20 40.07
N PRO A 319 -22.63 -83.10 39.39
CA PRO A 319 -21.71 -82.81 38.26
C PRO A 319 -22.29 -83.07 36.84
N CYS A 320 -21.50 -82.68 35.82
CA CYS A 320 -21.78 -82.33 34.40
C CYS A 320 -22.16 -83.44 33.39
N PRO A 321 -22.59 -83.06 32.15
CA PRO A 321 -21.88 -83.51 30.93
C PRO A 321 -21.71 -82.44 29.82
N PRO A 322 -20.89 -82.68 28.78
CA PRO A 322 -20.44 -81.68 27.78
C PRO A 322 -21.17 -81.77 26.43
N GLU A 323 -21.22 -80.68 25.64
CA GLU A 323 -21.59 -80.73 24.20
C GLU A 323 -20.83 -79.72 23.30
N PRO A 324 -20.69 -80.01 21.98
CA PRO A 324 -19.63 -79.54 21.08
C PRO A 324 -20.07 -78.39 20.09
N PRO A 325 -19.22 -77.92 19.14
CA PRO A 325 -19.11 -76.50 18.72
C PRO A 325 -19.89 -76.12 17.45
N LYS A 326 -20.21 -74.82 17.26
CA LYS A 326 -20.62 -74.20 15.97
C LYS A 326 -20.20 -72.70 15.84
N PRO A 327 -20.10 -72.14 14.61
CA PRO A 327 -18.97 -71.32 14.12
C PRO A 327 -19.15 -69.78 14.12
N CYS A 328 -18.04 -69.06 13.88
CA CYS A 328 -17.85 -67.60 13.75
C CYS A 328 -18.69 -66.92 12.63
N PRO A 329 -18.97 -65.59 12.67
CA PRO A 329 -18.09 -64.61 11.99
C PRO A 329 -18.07 -63.17 12.64
N PRO A 330 -17.58 -62.13 11.95
CA PRO A 330 -16.43 -61.28 12.32
C PRO A 330 -16.72 -60.11 13.28
N LYS A 331 -15.65 -59.58 13.92
CA LYS A 331 -15.69 -58.40 14.82
C LYS A 331 -16.00 -57.10 14.07
N PRO A 332 -16.98 -56.29 14.50
CA PRO A 332 -17.07 -54.88 14.15
C PRO A 332 -16.07 -54.04 14.98
N PRO A 333 -15.51 -52.95 14.44
CA PRO A 333 -14.60 -52.07 15.17
C PRO A 333 -15.34 -51.35 16.32
N ARG A 334 -14.68 -51.25 17.47
CA ARG A 334 -15.20 -50.57 18.67
C ARG A 334 -15.22 -49.05 18.45
N PRO A 335 -16.34 -48.35 18.65
CA PRO A 335 -16.37 -46.90 18.78
C PRO A 335 -15.72 -46.48 20.11
N CYS A 336 -14.90 -45.43 20.09
CA CYS A 336 -14.42 -44.77 21.30
C CYS A 336 -15.59 -44.04 21.98
N PRO A 337 -15.73 -44.09 23.32
CA PRO A 337 -16.76 -43.32 24.02
C PRO A 337 -16.44 -41.82 23.97
N PRO A 338 -17.44 -40.94 23.75
CA PRO A 338 -17.25 -39.51 23.80
C PRO A 338 -16.98 -39.03 25.24
N GLU A 339 -16.00 -38.15 25.40
CA GLU A 339 -15.73 -37.47 26.68
C GLU A 339 -16.88 -36.51 27.03
N PRO A 340 -17.29 -36.41 28.30
CA PRO A 340 -18.33 -35.48 28.72
C PRO A 340 -17.81 -34.03 28.71
N PRO A 341 -18.62 -33.05 28.29
CA PRO A 341 -18.22 -31.64 28.29
C PRO A 341 -18.06 -31.11 29.73
N LYS A 342 -16.95 -30.40 29.96
CA LYS A 342 -16.66 -29.73 31.23
C LYS A 342 -17.63 -28.54 31.43
N PRO A 343 -18.23 -28.35 32.62
CA PRO A 343 -19.12 -27.22 32.87
C PRO A 343 -18.33 -25.91 33.04
N CYS A 344 -18.75 -24.84 32.37
CA CYS A 344 -18.31 -23.47 32.65
C CYS A 344 -19.10 -22.90 33.84
N PRO A 345 -18.48 -22.18 34.80
CA PRO A 345 -19.22 -21.46 35.83
C PRO A 345 -19.91 -20.22 35.25
N PRO A 346 -21.12 -19.84 35.74
CA PRO A 346 -21.83 -18.67 35.25
C PRO A 346 -21.24 -17.37 35.81
N GLU A 347 -21.02 -16.37 34.94
CA GLU A 347 -20.65 -15.01 35.33
C GLU A 347 -21.86 -14.24 35.91
N PRO A 348 -21.65 -13.37 36.92
CA PRO A 348 -22.71 -12.54 37.45
C PRO A 348 -23.07 -11.38 36.49
N PRO A 349 -24.36 -11.02 36.36
CA PRO A 349 -24.79 -9.96 35.45
C PRO A 349 -24.37 -8.58 35.96
N LYS A 350 -23.73 -7.79 35.09
CA LYS A 350 -23.42 -6.38 35.34
C LYS A 350 -24.68 -5.51 35.15
N PRO A 351 -24.98 -4.57 36.06
CA PRO A 351 -26.11 -3.66 35.90
C PRO A 351 -25.81 -2.58 34.85
N CYS A 352 -26.70 -2.44 33.87
CA CYS A 352 -26.68 -1.36 32.87
C CYS A 352 -27.29 -0.06 33.44
N PRO A 353 -26.73 1.13 33.18
CA PRO A 353 -27.43 2.39 33.44
C PRO A 353 -28.56 2.61 32.42
N PRO A 354 -29.65 3.31 32.77
CA PRO A 354 -30.77 3.56 31.87
C PRO A 354 -30.42 4.58 30.78
N GLU A 355 -30.63 4.22 29.52
CA GLU A 355 -30.51 5.13 28.37
C GLU A 355 -31.77 6.02 28.23
N PRO A 356 -31.62 7.29 27.81
CA PRO A 356 -32.76 8.14 27.47
C PRO A 356 -33.43 7.70 26.15
N PRO A 357 -34.76 7.87 26.00
CA PRO A 357 -35.49 7.41 24.83
C PRO A 357 -35.10 8.21 23.57
N ARG A 358 -34.61 7.51 22.54
CA ARG A 358 -34.38 8.07 21.20
C ARG A 358 -35.66 7.96 20.35
N PRO A 359 -36.06 9.02 19.62
CA PRO A 359 -37.17 8.94 18.67
C PRO A 359 -36.86 8.01 17.49
N CYS A 360 -37.81 7.17 17.10
CA CYS A 360 -37.71 6.32 15.92
C CYS A 360 -37.81 7.14 14.61
N PRO A 361 -36.90 7.00 13.64
CA PRO A 361 -37.15 7.47 12.27
C PRO A 361 -38.15 6.54 11.56
N PRO A 362 -39.00 7.05 10.65
CA PRO A 362 -39.94 6.23 9.90
C PRO A 362 -39.21 5.28 8.94
N GLU A 363 -39.65 4.02 8.89
CA GLU A 363 -39.12 3.00 7.97
C GLU A 363 -39.46 3.33 6.50
N PRO A 364 -38.51 3.20 5.57
CA PRO A 364 -38.81 3.22 4.15
C PRO A 364 -39.55 1.94 3.72
N PRO A 365 -40.52 2.01 2.79
CA PRO A 365 -41.26 0.84 2.33
C PRO A 365 -40.36 -0.16 1.61
N LYS A 366 -40.52 -1.45 1.96
CA LYS A 366 -39.78 -2.57 1.37
C LYS A 366 -40.15 -2.74 -0.12
N PRO A 367 -39.17 -2.84 -1.05
CA PRO A 367 -39.45 -3.18 -2.44
C PRO A 367 -39.89 -4.65 -2.56
N CYS A 368 -41.02 -4.89 -3.22
CA CYS A 368 -41.45 -6.22 -3.64
C CYS A 368 -40.54 -6.72 -4.80
N PRO A 369 -40.17 -8.02 -4.83
CA PRO A 369 -39.48 -8.57 -5.99
C PRO A 369 -40.41 -8.60 -7.21
N PRO A 370 -39.95 -8.23 -8.42
CA PRO A 370 -40.77 -8.27 -9.62
C PRO A 370 -41.05 -9.73 -10.04
N GLU A 371 -42.33 -10.05 -10.28
CA GLU A 371 -42.75 -11.30 -10.89
C GLU A 371 -42.20 -11.42 -12.33
N PRO A 372 -41.77 -12.61 -12.77
CA PRO A 372 -41.34 -12.82 -14.15
C PRO A 372 -42.53 -12.64 -15.11
N PRO A 373 -42.36 -11.91 -16.23
CA PRO A 373 -43.44 -11.68 -17.18
C PRO A 373 -43.87 -12.98 -17.87
N LYS A 374 -45.19 -13.20 -17.94
CA LYS A 374 -45.80 -14.30 -18.70
C LYS A 374 -45.49 -14.13 -20.19
N PRO A 375 -45.14 -15.20 -20.94
CA PRO A 375 -44.91 -15.09 -22.37
C PRO A 375 -46.22 -14.75 -23.11
N CYS A 376 -46.23 -13.67 -23.88
CA CYS A 376 -47.28 -13.40 -24.86
C CYS A 376 -47.05 -14.24 -26.13
N PRO A 377 -48.10 -14.80 -26.77
CA PRO A 377 -47.96 -15.47 -28.06
C PRO A 377 -47.61 -14.44 -29.15
N PRO A 378 -46.81 -14.81 -30.17
CA PRO A 378 -46.42 -13.90 -31.24
C PRO A 378 -47.61 -13.57 -32.16
N GLU A 379 -47.91 -12.28 -32.33
CA GLU A 379 -48.82 -11.80 -33.37
C GLU A 379 -48.12 -11.83 -34.75
N PRO A 380 -48.83 -12.21 -35.83
CA PRO A 380 -48.27 -12.21 -37.18
C PRO A 380 -48.06 -10.78 -37.73
N PRO A 381 -47.01 -10.55 -38.55
CA PRO A 381 -46.72 -9.23 -39.08
C PRO A 381 -47.77 -8.77 -40.09
N ARG A 382 -48.29 -7.54 -39.91
CA ARG A 382 -49.16 -6.87 -40.87
C ARG A 382 -48.33 -6.21 -41.99
N PRO A 383 -48.74 -6.28 -43.27
CA PRO A 383 -48.00 -5.69 -44.38
C PRO A 383 -48.07 -4.16 -44.38
N CYS A 384 -46.96 -3.50 -44.74
CA CYS A 384 -46.92 -2.05 -44.98
C CYS A 384 -47.45 -1.71 -46.39
N PRO A 385 -48.19 -0.60 -46.57
CA PRO A 385 -48.62 -0.13 -47.89
C PRO A 385 -47.46 0.56 -48.65
N PRO A 386 -47.42 0.48 -50.00
CA PRO A 386 -46.34 1.05 -50.80
C PRO A 386 -46.44 2.59 -50.91
N LYS A 387 -45.32 3.29 -50.79
CA LYS A 387 -45.20 4.73 -51.08
C LYS A 387 -44.76 4.98 -52.54
N PRO A 388 -45.19 6.10 -53.17
CA PRO A 388 -44.93 6.37 -54.59
C PRO A 388 -43.49 6.81 -54.88
N ARG A 389 -43.03 6.51 -56.10
CA ARG A 389 -41.72 6.86 -56.67
C ARG A 389 -41.57 8.38 -56.85
N GLY A 390 -40.54 8.95 -56.22
CA GLY A 390 -39.99 10.27 -56.55
C GLY A 390 -38.55 10.11 -57.02
N GLN A 391 -38.24 10.69 -58.18
CA GLN A 391 -36.97 10.54 -58.91
C GLN A 391 -35.82 11.32 -58.25
N CYS A 392 -34.59 10.81 -58.36
CA CYS A 392 -33.35 11.58 -58.17
C CYS A 392 -32.49 11.48 -59.44
N PRO A 393 -31.75 12.54 -59.84
CA PRO A 393 -30.91 12.55 -61.04
C PRO A 393 -29.54 11.86 -60.83
N PRO A 394 -28.78 11.56 -61.91
CA PRO A 394 -27.81 10.47 -61.95
C PRO A 394 -26.33 10.89 -61.77
N GLU A 395 -25.47 9.86 -61.74
CA GLU A 395 -23.99 9.83 -61.86
C GLU A 395 -23.22 9.99 -60.52
N HIS A 396 -22.20 9.20 -60.16
CA HIS A 396 -21.30 8.31 -60.91
C HIS A 396 -20.93 7.03 -60.11
N THR A 397 -20.42 6.09 -60.90
CA THR A 397 -20.05 4.69 -60.74
C THR A 397 -18.88 4.34 -59.81
N GLU A 398 -18.89 3.06 -59.41
CA GLU A 398 -17.74 2.17 -59.09
C GLU A 398 -17.08 2.24 -57.70
N SER A 399 -17.45 1.28 -56.83
CA SER A 399 -16.68 0.04 -56.58
C SER A 399 -17.01 -0.53 -55.19
N CYS A 400 -17.70 -1.66 -55.16
CA CYS A 400 -17.92 -2.45 -53.95
C CYS A 400 -16.81 -3.50 -53.81
N GLN A 401 -16.05 -3.47 -52.72
CA GLN A 401 -15.36 -4.65 -52.18
C GLN A 401 -15.97 -5.03 -50.82
N PRO A 402 -16.24 -6.32 -50.55
CA PRO A 402 -16.90 -6.77 -49.34
C PRO A 402 -15.92 -6.88 -48.17
N CYS A 403 -16.20 -6.20 -47.06
CA CYS A 403 -15.55 -6.48 -45.77
C CYS A 403 -16.40 -7.48 -44.97
N TRP A 404 -15.75 -8.55 -44.53
CA TRP A 404 -16.30 -9.61 -43.70
C TRP A 404 -16.69 -9.12 -42.29
N PRO A 405 -17.70 -9.74 -41.64
CA PRO A 405 -18.18 -9.31 -40.34
C PRO A 405 -17.32 -9.90 -39.23
N ASN A 406 -16.75 -9.06 -38.36
CA ASN A 406 -16.62 -9.27 -36.91
C ASN A 406 -15.60 -8.28 -36.32
N SER A 407 -16.07 -7.12 -35.89
CA SER A 407 -15.48 -6.34 -34.78
C SER A 407 -16.40 -5.18 -34.38
N CYS A 408 -17.55 -5.50 -33.78
CA CYS A 408 -18.28 -4.50 -33.02
C CYS A 408 -17.59 -4.32 -31.66
N GLN A 409 -16.70 -3.35 -31.54
CA GLN A 409 -16.42 -2.72 -30.24
C GLN A 409 -17.39 -1.54 -30.04
N PRO A 410 -17.98 -1.37 -28.85
CA PRO A 410 -18.93 -0.30 -28.59
C PRO A 410 -18.21 1.06 -28.50
N CYS A 411 -18.68 2.02 -29.31
CA CYS A 411 -18.32 3.44 -29.18
C CYS A 411 -18.76 3.99 -27.82
N ARG A 412 -17.87 4.70 -27.13
CA ARG A 412 -18.19 5.46 -25.91
C ARG A 412 -19.13 6.64 -26.23
N PRO A 413 -20.05 7.01 -25.33
CA PRO A 413 -20.90 8.18 -25.53
C PRO A 413 -20.10 9.48 -25.37
N CYS A 414 -20.18 10.38 -26.37
CA CYS A 414 -19.74 11.77 -26.26
C CYS A 414 -20.71 12.55 -25.36
N SER A 415 -20.21 13.21 -24.32
CA SER A 415 -20.93 14.31 -23.64
C SER A 415 -20.75 15.62 -24.45
N PRO A 416 -21.78 16.48 -24.53
CA PRO A 416 -21.71 17.70 -25.31
C PRO A 416 -20.97 18.79 -24.53
N THR A 417 -19.76 19.16 -24.96
CA THR A 417 -19.10 20.39 -24.50
C THR A 417 -19.30 21.49 -25.54
N LEU A 418 -19.77 22.61 -25.04
CA LEU A 418 -20.01 23.91 -25.69
C LEU A 418 -18.87 24.31 -26.64
N CYS A 419 -19.21 24.61 -27.90
CA CYS A 419 -18.34 25.34 -28.83
C CYS A 419 -18.31 26.84 -28.48
N PRO A 420 -17.14 27.50 -28.40
CA PRO A 420 -17.08 28.96 -28.49
C PRO A 420 -17.16 29.42 -29.96
N PRO A 421 -17.66 30.64 -30.23
CA PRO A 421 -17.87 31.11 -31.61
C PRO A 421 -16.55 31.47 -32.32
N ARG A 422 -16.54 31.21 -33.64
CA ARG A 422 -15.48 31.57 -34.58
C ARG A 422 -15.20 33.07 -34.58
N GLN A 423 -13.92 33.44 -34.44
CA GLN A 423 -13.41 34.72 -34.89
C GLN A 423 -12.72 34.54 -36.26
N ASN A 424 -13.06 35.41 -37.20
CA ASN A 424 -12.51 35.47 -38.55
C ASN A 424 -11.03 35.91 -38.49
N ILE A 425 -10.13 35.13 -39.09
CA ILE A 425 -8.77 35.56 -39.42
C ILE A 425 -8.62 35.51 -40.95
N PRO A 426 -8.09 36.57 -41.61
CA PRO A 426 -7.95 36.60 -43.06
C PRO A 426 -6.83 35.68 -43.57
N VAL A 427 -7.06 35.09 -44.73
CA VAL A 427 -6.11 34.28 -45.51
C VAL A 427 -5.10 35.20 -46.22
N PRO A 428 -3.78 34.94 -46.18
CA PRO A 428 -2.85 35.56 -47.11
C PRO A 428 -2.82 34.81 -48.44
N SER A 429 -2.94 35.57 -49.53
CA SER A 429 -2.87 35.13 -50.91
C SER A 429 -1.50 34.59 -51.30
N GLN A 430 -1.50 33.61 -52.21
CA GLN A 430 -0.33 33.10 -52.91
C GLN A 430 0.38 34.21 -53.69
N ALA A 431 1.61 34.55 -53.29
CA ALA A 431 2.65 35.08 -54.14
C ALA A 431 4.00 34.65 -53.56
N ASP A 432 4.96 34.38 -54.44
CA ASP A 432 6.38 34.08 -54.17
C ASP A 432 6.74 32.62 -53.86
N ARG A 433 6.46 31.76 -54.85
CA ARG A 433 7.36 30.65 -55.18
C ARG A 433 8.33 31.12 -56.26
N TYR A 434 9.58 30.65 -56.13
CA TYR A 434 10.75 30.88 -56.99
C TYR A 434 11.62 32.08 -56.61
N GLN A 435 12.61 31.85 -55.73
CA GLN A 435 13.99 31.80 -56.18
C GLN A 435 14.91 31.15 -55.14
N ASN A 436 15.85 30.36 -55.67
CA ASN A 436 17.20 30.09 -55.19
C ASN A 436 17.51 28.71 -54.55
N ARG A 437 18.07 27.84 -55.40
CA ARG A 437 18.98 26.74 -55.05
C ARG A 437 20.36 27.34 -54.79
N ASN A 438 21.05 26.95 -53.71
CA ASN A 438 22.39 26.34 -53.75
C ASN A 438 23.03 26.23 -52.35
N SER A 439 23.60 25.04 -52.12
CA SER A 439 24.76 24.71 -51.28
C SER A 439 24.60 24.28 -49.80
N PRO A 440 25.51 23.40 -49.32
CA PRO A 440 25.26 22.42 -48.26
C PRO A 440 25.82 22.86 -46.90
N VAL A 441 25.18 22.42 -45.80
CA VAL A 441 25.70 22.58 -44.44
C VAL A 441 25.97 21.20 -43.83
N THR A 442 27.16 20.68 -44.10
CA THR A 442 27.85 19.71 -43.24
C THR A 442 29.17 20.38 -42.89
N ASP A 443 29.25 20.98 -41.70
CA ASP A 443 30.47 21.31 -40.94
C ASP A 443 30.14 22.32 -39.83
N ARG A 444 29.48 21.87 -38.76
CA ARG A 444 29.41 22.58 -37.47
C ARG A 444 29.25 21.61 -36.30
N ILE A 445 30.03 20.55 -36.26
CA ILE A 445 30.10 19.64 -35.09
C ILE A 445 31.54 19.43 -34.58
N ALA A 446 32.60 19.77 -35.34
CA ALA A 446 33.98 19.49 -34.91
C ALA A 446 34.71 20.61 -34.13
N GLU A 447 34.15 21.81 -33.98
CA GLU A 447 34.85 22.93 -33.31
C GLU A 447 34.35 23.25 -31.88
N ARG A 448 33.42 22.46 -31.33
CA ARG A 448 32.93 22.65 -29.95
C ARG A 448 33.45 21.62 -28.94
N GLU A 449 34.17 20.60 -29.39
CA GLU A 449 34.71 19.56 -28.49
C GLU A 449 36.18 19.80 -28.08
N THR A 450 36.92 20.67 -28.79
CA THR A 450 38.30 21.01 -28.45
C THR A 450 38.43 22.10 -27.37
N THR A 451 37.41 22.93 -27.16
CA THR A 451 37.45 23.98 -26.11
C THR A 451 37.07 23.47 -24.71
N PHE A 452 36.57 22.23 -24.59
CA PHE A 452 36.18 21.64 -23.30
C PHE A 452 37.36 20.90 -22.63
N CYS A 453 38.20 20.20 -23.40
CA CYS A 453 39.38 19.50 -22.87
C CYS A 453 40.50 20.44 -22.36
N GLN A 454 40.66 21.64 -22.94
CA GLN A 454 41.69 22.58 -22.48
C GLN A 454 41.34 23.32 -21.19
N ARG A 455 40.05 23.35 -20.80
CA ARG A 455 39.60 24.00 -19.54
C ARG A 455 39.66 23.08 -18.32
N GLU A 456 39.60 21.77 -18.50
CA GLU A 456 39.76 20.84 -17.38
C GLU A 456 41.23 20.65 -16.97
N GLN A 457 42.17 20.66 -17.93
CA GLN A 457 43.60 20.56 -17.62
C GLN A 457 44.17 21.80 -16.91
N ALA A 458 43.56 22.98 -17.09
CA ALA A 458 43.98 24.19 -16.38
C ALA A 458 43.52 24.23 -14.91
N ASN A 459 42.37 23.60 -14.58
CA ASN A 459 41.83 23.57 -13.22
C ASN A 459 42.50 22.50 -12.34
N GLU A 460 43.02 21.41 -12.92
CA GLU A 460 43.77 20.39 -12.16
C GLU A 460 45.16 20.89 -11.76
N GLN A 461 45.79 21.76 -12.57
CA GLN A 461 47.10 22.34 -12.26
C GLN A 461 47.05 23.37 -11.10
N GLU A 462 45.94 24.09 -10.95
CA GLU A 462 45.76 25.13 -9.91
C GLU A 462 45.38 24.52 -8.53
N SER A 463 44.80 23.33 -8.53
CA SER A 463 44.51 22.52 -7.33
C SER A 463 45.78 21.94 -6.70
N ASP A 464 46.74 21.48 -7.51
CA ASP A 464 47.95 20.80 -7.03
C ASP A 464 48.99 21.77 -6.45
N ASP A 465 49.03 23.02 -6.95
CA ASP A 465 49.93 24.06 -6.45
C ASP A 465 49.46 24.66 -5.10
N THR A 466 48.16 24.52 -4.79
CA THR A 466 47.58 24.98 -3.52
C THR A 466 47.79 23.96 -2.39
N GLN A 467 47.96 22.68 -2.70
CA GLN A 467 48.27 21.63 -1.70
C GLN A 467 49.76 21.52 -1.32
N ARG A 468 50.67 22.20 -2.04
CA ARG A 468 52.11 22.24 -1.72
C ARG A 468 52.56 23.41 -0.84
N LYS A 469 51.65 24.28 -0.38
CA LYS A 469 51.98 25.48 0.41
C LYS A 469 51.24 25.63 1.74
N THR A 470 50.70 24.55 2.29
CA THR A 470 50.16 24.50 3.66
C THR A 470 50.76 23.39 4.47
#